data_AF-A0A952S972-F1
#
_entry.id   AF-A0A952S972-F1
#
_cell.length_a   1.000
_cell.length_b   1.000
_cell.length_c   1.000
_cell.angle_alpha   90.00
_cell.angle_beta   90.00
_cell.angle_gamma   90.00
#
_symmetry.space_group_name_H-M   'P 1'
#
loop_
_entity.id
_entity.type
_entity.pdbx_description
1 polymer ?
#
loop_
_entity_poly.entity_id
_entity_poly.type
_entity_poly.pdbx_seq_one_letter_code
_entity_poly.pdbx_strand_id
1 'polypeptide(L)'
;MLAKIYLIVLAASVAATGILLWYAWTWLGSIGSPADAAAGYLYNSSIALTCIWFSSAVLLALAIVKAWTRRNAWALWATFAYFALAICVFYFGAEGSYVDFLRANGMPAPTIAFRPYLGFILAAAAGSAIYAIQFAIVRLHARMFPELTDASIAEDPTETIVEPSPGGLGSDKAKPAEE
;
A
#
# COMPACT_ATOMS: atom_id res chain seq x y z
N MET A 1 -8.35 -11.53 8.63
CA MET A 1 -9.31 -10.41 8.60
C MET A 1 -8.76 -9.14 7.95
N LEU A 2 -7.72 -8.49 8.49
CA LEU A 2 -7.19 -7.19 8.00
C LEU A 2 -7.09 -7.02 6.46
N ALA A 3 -6.61 -8.04 5.72
CA ALA A 3 -6.51 -7.96 4.27
C ALA A 3 -7.87 -7.81 3.56
N LYS A 4 -8.93 -8.47 4.06
CA LYS A 4 -10.30 -8.34 3.53
C LYS A 4 -10.86 -6.94 3.82
N ILE A 5 -10.68 -6.43 5.04
CA ILE A 5 -11.10 -5.08 5.45
C ILE A 5 -10.42 -4.04 4.55
N TYR A 6 -9.10 -4.13 4.37
CA TYR A 6 -8.36 -3.24 3.48
C TYR A 6 -8.90 -3.26 2.03
N LEU A 7 -9.17 -4.43 1.46
CA LEU A 7 -9.73 -4.55 0.10
C LEU A 7 -11.14 -3.98 -0.02
N ILE A 8 -12.00 -4.16 0.99
CA ILE A 8 -13.35 -3.57 1.03
C ILE A 8 -13.27 -2.04 1.08
N VAL A 9 -12.42 -1.48 1.94
CA VAL A 9 -12.21 -0.02 2.04
C VAL A 9 -11.59 0.53 0.75
N LEU A 10 -10.68 -0.20 0.10
CA LEU A 10 -10.08 0.19 -1.18
C LEU A 10 -11.13 0.23 -2.29
N ALA A 11 -11.94 -0.82 -2.42
CA ALA A 11 -13.03 -0.87 -3.42
C ALA A 11 -14.07 0.25 -3.18
N ALA A 12 -14.46 0.49 -1.93
CA ALA A 12 -15.37 1.58 -1.58
C ALA A 12 -14.77 2.96 -1.89
N SER A 13 -13.47 3.16 -1.65
CA SER A 13 -12.76 4.40 -1.96
C SER A 13 -12.67 4.66 -3.47
N VAL A 14 -12.34 3.62 -4.26
CA VAL A 14 -12.34 3.68 -5.72
C VAL A 14 -13.73 4.03 -6.26
N ALA A 15 -14.78 3.37 -5.76
CA ALA A 15 -16.15 3.64 -6.18
C ALA A 15 -16.61 5.06 -5.82
N ALA A 16 -16.39 5.51 -4.58
CA ALA A 16 -16.77 6.84 -4.12
C ALA A 16 -16.06 7.95 -4.91
N THR A 17 -14.74 7.85 -5.05
CA THR A 17 -13.94 8.78 -5.86
C THR A 17 -14.35 8.77 -7.32
N GLY A 18 -14.57 7.60 -7.91
CA GLY A 18 -14.98 7.46 -9.32
C GLY A 18 -16.35 8.09 -9.58
N ILE A 19 -17.33 7.86 -8.70
CA ILE A 19 -18.67 8.46 -8.78
C ILE A 19 -18.59 9.98 -8.65
N LEU A 20 -17.82 10.52 -7.70
CA LEU A 20 -17.68 11.96 -7.50
C LEU A 20 -16.96 12.65 -8.67
N LEU A 21 -15.90 12.04 -9.21
CA LEU A 21 -15.20 12.52 -10.41
C LEU A 21 -16.11 12.51 -11.65
N TRP A 22 -16.84 11.41 -11.87
CA TRP A 22 -17.79 11.30 -12.96
C TRP A 22 -18.91 12.33 -12.83
N TYR A 23 -19.49 12.48 -11.64
CA TYR A 23 -20.53 13.47 -11.38
C TYR A 23 -20.02 14.90 -11.62
N ALA A 24 -18.82 15.23 -11.15
CA ALA A 24 -18.18 16.52 -11.43
C ALA A 24 -18.03 16.76 -12.95
N TRP A 25 -17.58 15.76 -13.72
CA TRP A 25 -17.50 15.86 -15.18
C TRP A 25 -18.89 16.12 -15.81
N THR A 26 -19.96 15.45 -15.38
CA THR A 26 -21.29 15.63 -16.00
C THR A 26 -21.80 17.07 -15.99
N TRP A 27 -21.34 17.92 -15.06
CA TRP A 27 -21.66 19.35 -15.06
C TRP A 27 -21.15 20.09 -16.31
N LEU A 28 -20.03 19.67 -16.91
CA LEU A 28 -19.50 20.26 -18.15
C LEU A 28 -20.36 19.94 -19.38
N GLY A 29 -21.23 18.93 -19.30
CA GLY A 29 -22.21 18.57 -20.33
C GLY A 29 -23.63 19.10 -20.05
N SER A 30 -23.79 19.94 -19.03
CA SER A 30 -25.08 20.55 -18.66
C SER A 30 -25.59 21.49 -19.76
N ILE A 31 -26.91 21.48 -19.99
CA ILE A 31 -27.61 22.34 -20.97
C ILE A 31 -27.80 23.78 -20.43
N GLY A 32 -27.31 24.08 -19.22
CA GLY A 32 -27.38 25.40 -18.59
C GLY A 32 -26.39 26.45 -19.14
N SER A 33 -26.23 27.57 -18.42
CA SER A 33 -25.22 28.55 -18.82
C SER A 33 -23.80 28.00 -18.61
N PRO A 34 -22.82 28.36 -19.46
CA PRO A 34 -21.45 27.86 -19.30
C PRO A 34 -20.79 28.26 -17.96
N ALA A 35 -21.21 29.38 -17.37
CA ALA A 35 -20.75 29.83 -16.07
C ALA A 35 -21.27 28.93 -14.93
N ASP A 36 -22.54 28.53 -14.97
CA ASP A 36 -23.13 27.63 -13.97
C ASP A 36 -22.54 26.22 -14.07
N ALA A 37 -22.33 25.73 -15.31
CA ALA A 37 -21.63 24.48 -15.58
C ALA A 37 -20.21 24.47 -15.00
N ALA A 38 -19.45 25.56 -15.20
CA ALA A 38 -18.11 25.72 -14.63
C ALA A 38 -18.13 25.77 -13.10
N ALA A 39 -19.06 26.51 -12.48
CA ALA A 39 -19.20 26.58 -11.03
C ALA A 39 -19.58 25.23 -10.41
N GLY A 40 -20.51 24.51 -11.03
CA GLY A 40 -20.91 23.16 -10.63
C GLY A 40 -19.78 22.14 -10.73
N TYR A 41 -18.98 22.19 -11.81
CA TYR A 41 -17.76 21.38 -11.93
C TYR A 41 -16.76 21.69 -10.80
N LEU A 42 -16.45 22.96 -10.54
CA LEU A 42 -15.47 23.36 -9.52
C LEU A 42 -15.88 22.91 -8.11
N TYR A 43 -17.16 23.06 -7.76
CA TYR A 43 -17.69 22.61 -6.47
C TYR A 43 -17.54 21.08 -6.30
N ASN A 44 -18.00 20.30 -7.28
CA ASN A 44 -18.02 18.84 -7.19
C ASN A 44 -16.62 18.22 -7.34
N SER A 45 -15.75 18.80 -8.18
CA SER A 45 -14.35 18.38 -8.30
C SER A 45 -13.56 18.63 -7.01
N SER A 46 -13.80 19.74 -6.31
CA SER A 46 -13.22 20.00 -4.98
C SER A 46 -13.65 18.95 -3.94
N ILE A 47 -14.91 18.51 -3.97
CA ILE A 47 -15.41 17.41 -3.12
C ILE A 47 -14.74 16.09 -3.50
N ALA A 48 -14.62 15.78 -4.80
CA ALA A 48 -13.92 14.58 -5.28
C ALA A 48 -12.45 14.55 -4.83
N LEU A 49 -11.73 15.66 -4.97
CA LEU A 49 -10.33 15.79 -4.52
C LEU A 49 -10.21 15.63 -3.00
N THR A 50 -11.13 16.21 -2.23
CA THR A 50 -11.21 16.04 -0.78
C THR A 50 -11.44 14.55 -0.42
N CYS A 51 -12.32 13.87 -1.14
CA CYS A 51 -12.55 12.43 -0.97
C CYS A 51 -11.29 11.59 -1.25
N ILE A 52 -10.53 11.91 -2.31
CA ILE A 52 -9.24 11.26 -2.63
C ILE A 52 -8.27 11.38 -1.44
N TRP A 53 -8.12 12.56 -0.86
CA TRP A 53 -7.22 12.78 0.28
C TRP A 53 -7.64 12.00 1.52
N PHE A 54 -8.91 12.11 1.94
CA PHE A 54 -9.41 11.41 3.14
C PHE A 54 -9.36 9.88 2.99
N SER A 55 -9.82 9.35 1.86
CA SER A 55 -9.77 7.91 1.60
C SER A 55 -8.34 7.37 1.54
N SER A 56 -7.41 8.11 0.93
CA SER A 56 -5.99 7.75 0.89
C SER A 56 -5.35 7.75 2.27
N ALA A 57 -5.69 8.70 3.14
CA ALA A 57 -5.23 8.73 4.53
C ALA A 57 -5.73 7.52 5.34
N VAL A 58 -7.01 7.17 5.21
CA VAL A 58 -7.59 5.97 5.86
C VAL A 58 -6.95 4.68 5.34
N LEU A 59 -6.79 4.56 4.02
CA LEU A 59 -6.11 3.42 3.39
C LEU A 59 -4.64 3.33 3.79
N LEU A 60 -3.95 4.46 3.98
CA LEU A 60 -2.56 4.49 4.43
C LEU A 60 -2.44 4.01 5.88
N ALA A 61 -3.31 4.46 6.78
CA ALA A 61 -3.34 3.97 8.16
C ALA A 61 -3.56 2.45 8.23
N LEU A 62 -4.53 1.92 7.48
CA LEU A 62 -4.78 0.48 7.38
C LEU A 62 -3.59 -0.28 6.75
N ALA A 63 -2.93 0.32 5.76
CA ALA A 63 -1.75 -0.25 5.12
C ALA A 63 -0.55 -0.34 6.07
N ILE A 64 -0.31 0.68 6.90
CA ILE A 64 0.74 0.70 7.93
C ILE A 64 0.50 -0.40 8.96
N VAL A 65 -0.72 -0.48 9.54
CA VAL A 65 -1.09 -1.52 10.52
C VAL A 65 -0.90 -2.94 9.96
N LYS A 66 -1.22 -3.14 8.68
CA LYS A 66 -1.07 -4.42 7.98
C LYS A 66 0.39 -4.74 7.63
N ALA A 67 1.17 -3.75 7.19
CA ALA A 67 2.60 -3.91 6.93
C ALA A 67 3.36 -4.25 8.21
N TRP A 68 2.99 -3.63 9.34
CA TRP A 68 3.49 -3.95 10.67
C TRP A 68 3.21 -5.41 11.07
N THR A 69 1.95 -5.82 11.01
CA THR A 69 1.50 -7.14 11.51
C THR A 69 1.82 -8.33 10.61
N ARG A 70 2.16 -8.11 9.33
CA ARG A 70 2.40 -9.17 8.35
C ARG A 70 3.71 -9.05 7.58
N ARG A 71 4.59 -8.10 7.95
CA ARG A 71 5.87 -7.80 7.28
C ARG A 71 5.76 -7.64 5.75
N ASN A 72 4.60 -7.22 5.23
CA ASN A 72 4.34 -7.18 3.79
C ASN A 72 3.81 -5.81 3.34
N ALA A 73 4.56 -5.17 2.43
CA ALA A 73 4.33 -3.81 1.96
C ALA A 73 3.24 -3.66 0.88
N TRP A 74 2.63 -4.74 0.36
CA TRP A 74 1.69 -4.62 -0.78
C TRP A 74 0.53 -3.65 -0.53
N ALA A 75 0.08 -3.52 0.73
CA ALA A 75 -0.95 -2.57 1.10
C ALA A 75 -0.52 -1.10 0.90
N LEU A 76 0.75 -0.78 1.18
CA LEU A 76 1.29 0.57 1.00
C LEU A 76 1.34 0.92 -0.49
N TRP A 77 1.84 -0.02 -1.32
CA TRP A 77 1.89 0.14 -2.77
C TRP A 77 0.52 0.17 -3.44
N ALA A 78 -0.47 -0.58 -2.93
CA ALA A 78 -1.85 -0.50 -3.40
C ALA A 78 -2.51 0.84 -3.05
N THR A 79 -2.26 1.38 -1.85
CA THR A 79 -2.72 2.74 -1.48
C THR A 79 -2.05 3.81 -2.34
N PHE A 80 -0.74 3.66 -2.61
CA PHE A 80 -0.01 4.53 -3.54
C PHE A 80 -0.61 4.48 -4.95
N ALA A 81 -0.82 3.29 -5.51
CA ALA A 81 -1.39 3.12 -6.84
C ALA A 81 -2.78 3.74 -6.95
N TYR A 82 -3.65 3.54 -5.95
CA TYR A 82 -4.95 4.20 -5.87
C TYR A 82 -4.83 5.73 -5.91
N PHE A 83 -4.03 6.31 -5.01
CA PHE A 83 -3.83 7.75 -4.94
C PHE A 83 -3.25 8.31 -6.25
N ALA A 84 -2.19 7.71 -6.78
CA ALA A 84 -1.54 8.14 -8.01
C ALA A 84 -2.49 8.06 -9.21
N LEU A 85 -3.25 6.97 -9.37
CA LEU A 85 -4.24 6.83 -10.45
C LEU A 85 -5.37 7.85 -10.30
N ALA A 86 -5.91 8.05 -9.10
CA ALA A 86 -6.98 9.03 -8.85
C ALA A 86 -6.51 10.47 -9.13
N ILE A 87 -5.30 10.83 -8.71
CA ILE A 87 -4.67 12.13 -8.99
C ILE A 87 -4.40 12.29 -10.50
N CYS A 88 -3.94 11.24 -11.19
CA CYS A 88 -3.78 11.29 -12.65
C CYS A 88 -5.11 11.51 -13.38
N VAL A 89 -6.16 10.75 -13.03
CA VAL A 89 -7.49 10.93 -13.63
C VAL A 89 -8.06 12.32 -13.32
N PHE A 90 -7.83 12.85 -12.11
CA PHE A 90 -8.22 14.21 -11.75
C PHE A 90 -7.51 15.26 -12.61
N TYR A 91 -6.17 15.31 -12.60
CA TYR A 91 -5.40 16.39 -13.23
C TYR A 91 -5.27 16.28 -14.75
N PHE A 92 -5.33 15.08 -15.33
CA PHE A 92 -5.23 14.89 -16.78
C PHE A 92 -6.59 14.69 -17.45
N GLY A 93 -7.55 14.06 -16.78
CA GLY A 93 -8.89 13.80 -17.32
C GLY A 93 -9.87 14.93 -17.01
N ALA A 94 -10.28 15.06 -15.75
CA ALA A 94 -11.32 16.00 -15.33
C ALA A 94 -10.88 17.46 -15.52
N GLU A 95 -9.70 17.83 -15.02
CA GLU A 95 -9.15 19.18 -15.14
C GLU A 95 -8.81 19.57 -16.58
N GLY A 96 -8.32 18.62 -17.39
CA GLY A 96 -8.12 18.84 -18.83
C GLY A 96 -9.42 19.20 -19.53
N SER A 97 -10.45 18.37 -19.32
CA SER A 97 -11.80 18.58 -19.85
C SER A 97 -12.41 19.92 -19.41
N TYR A 98 -12.17 20.33 -18.17
CA TYR A 98 -12.64 21.62 -17.67
C TYR A 98 -11.97 22.81 -18.39
N VAL A 99 -10.65 22.77 -18.60
CA VAL A 99 -9.97 23.89 -19.29
C VAL A 99 -10.36 23.95 -20.77
N ASP A 100 -10.54 22.81 -21.43
CA ASP A 100 -11.01 22.79 -22.82
C ASP A 100 -12.47 23.26 -22.93
N PHE A 101 -13.32 22.94 -21.95
CA PHE A 101 -14.66 23.52 -21.83
C PHE A 101 -14.63 25.05 -21.67
N LEU A 102 -13.75 25.60 -20.82
CA LEU A 102 -13.60 27.06 -20.67
C LEU A 102 -13.21 27.72 -21.99
N ARG A 103 -12.23 27.14 -22.70
CA ARG A 103 -11.77 27.63 -24.02
C ARG A 103 -12.86 27.60 -25.08
N ALA A 104 -13.59 26.49 -25.17
CA ALA A 104 -14.67 26.32 -26.15
C ALA A 104 -15.80 27.35 -25.98
N ASN A 105 -16.02 27.82 -24.74
CA ASN A 105 -17.03 28.82 -24.40
C ASN A 105 -16.47 30.25 -24.27
N GLY A 106 -15.23 30.51 -24.70
CA GLY A 106 -14.61 31.84 -24.66
C GLY A 106 -14.34 32.39 -23.25
N MET A 107 -14.36 31.55 -22.22
CA MET A 107 -14.15 31.95 -20.83
C MET A 107 -12.65 32.01 -20.47
N PRO A 108 -12.26 32.78 -19.44
CA PRO A 108 -10.88 32.87 -18.98
C PRO A 108 -10.33 31.52 -18.49
N ALA A 109 -9.60 30.84 -19.37
CA ALA A 109 -8.94 29.58 -19.09
C ALA A 109 -7.62 29.82 -18.32
N PRO A 110 -7.37 29.15 -17.18
CA PRO A 110 -6.05 29.20 -16.55
C PRO A 110 -5.01 28.56 -17.48
N THR A 111 -3.80 29.12 -17.52
CA THR A 111 -2.70 28.58 -18.33
C THR A 111 -2.37 27.16 -17.88
N ILE A 112 -2.67 26.17 -18.74
CA ILE A 112 -2.56 24.73 -18.49
C ILE A 112 -1.17 24.29 -17.99
N ALA A 113 -0.13 25.04 -18.33
CA ALA A 113 1.28 24.67 -18.20
C ALA A 113 1.78 24.25 -16.81
N PHE A 114 1.01 24.38 -15.72
CA PHE A 114 1.42 23.95 -14.38
C PHE A 114 0.62 22.78 -13.78
N ARG A 115 -0.69 22.65 -14.08
CA ARG A 115 -1.57 21.67 -13.39
C ARG A 115 -1.16 20.20 -13.59
N PRO A 116 -0.79 19.73 -14.80
CA PRO A 116 -0.34 18.34 -15.02
C PRO A 116 0.95 17.99 -14.25
N TYR A 117 1.89 18.94 -14.16
CA TYR A 117 3.13 18.78 -13.41
C TYR A 117 2.87 18.67 -11.90
N LEU A 118 1.88 19.41 -11.37
CA LEU A 118 1.48 19.29 -9.98
C LEU A 118 0.95 17.89 -9.65
N GLY A 119 0.19 17.27 -10.56
CA GLY A 119 -0.22 15.86 -10.43
C GLY A 119 0.98 14.90 -10.36
N PHE A 120 1.97 15.07 -11.24
CA PHE A 120 3.22 14.29 -11.20
C PHE A 120 4.03 14.51 -9.91
N ILE A 121 4.16 15.76 -9.45
CA ILE A 121 4.88 16.12 -8.22
C ILE A 121 4.20 15.48 -7.00
N LEU A 122 2.87 15.54 -6.91
CA LEU A 122 2.11 14.88 -5.85
C LEU A 122 2.30 13.36 -5.85
N ALA A 123 2.26 12.72 -7.03
CA ALA A 123 2.52 11.29 -7.15
C ALA A 123 3.96 10.93 -6.74
N ALA A 124 4.96 11.69 -7.18
CA ALA A 124 6.37 11.47 -6.80
C ALA A 124 6.59 11.65 -5.28
N ALA A 125 5.99 12.68 -4.69
CA ALA A 125 6.05 12.93 -3.25
C ALA A 125 5.38 11.81 -2.44
N ALA A 126 4.19 11.35 -2.87
CA ALA A 126 3.48 10.24 -2.23
C ALA A 126 4.27 8.92 -2.33
N GLY A 127 4.85 8.61 -3.49
CA GLY A 127 5.69 7.43 -3.68
C GLY A 127 6.94 7.45 -2.79
N SER A 128 7.57 8.63 -2.67
CA SER A 128 8.73 8.84 -1.78
C SER A 128 8.36 8.66 -0.30
N ALA A 129 7.21 9.18 0.14
CA ALA A 129 6.71 8.99 1.50
C ALA A 129 6.38 7.51 1.79
N ILE A 130 5.77 6.80 0.84
CA ILE A 130 5.47 5.37 0.93
C ILE A 130 6.74 4.53 1.06
N TYR A 131 7.77 4.83 0.27
CA TYR A 131 9.07 4.19 0.36
C TYR A 131 9.74 4.43 1.73
N ALA A 132 9.71 5.67 2.23
CA ALA A 132 10.23 6.01 3.56
C ALA A 132 9.47 5.28 4.70
N ILE A 133 8.15 5.16 4.60
CA ILE A 133 7.31 4.40 5.54
C ILE A 133 7.68 2.91 5.52
N GLN A 134 7.82 2.30 4.34
CA GLN A 134 8.24 0.90 4.23
C GLN A 134 9.62 0.69 4.87
N PHE A 135 10.59 1.55 4.57
CA PHE A 135 11.94 1.48 5.14
C PHE A 135 11.93 1.63 6.67
N ALA A 136 11.14 2.57 7.20
CA ALA A 136 10.98 2.78 8.63
C ALA A 136 10.38 1.55 9.32
N ILE A 137 9.33 0.94 8.74
CA ILE A 137 8.70 -0.28 9.29
C ILE A 137 9.69 -1.44 9.34
N VAL A 138 10.43 -1.69 8.24
CA VAL A 138 11.45 -2.76 8.19
C VAL A 138 12.53 -2.53 9.24
N ARG A 139 13.07 -1.30 9.34
CA ARG A 139 14.16 -0.97 10.26
C ARG A 139 13.74 -0.94 11.73
N LEU A 140 12.51 -0.51 12.04
CA LEU A 140 11.96 -0.56 13.39
C LEU A 140 11.68 -2.00 13.83
N HIS A 141 11.13 -2.82 12.93
CA HIS A 141 10.87 -4.23 13.22
C HIS A 141 12.18 -4.99 13.49
N ALA A 142 13.22 -4.80 12.68
CA ALA A 142 14.53 -5.43 12.90
C ALA A 142 15.18 -5.04 14.23
N ARG A 143 14.86 -3.87 14.78
CA ARG A 143 15.36 -3.40 16.09
C ARG A 143 14.58 -3.94 17.29
N MET A 144 13.26 -4.11 17.18
CA MET A 144 12.41 -4.59 18.28
C MET A 144 12.27 -6.10 18.34
N PHE A 145 12.48 -6.77 17.21
CA PHE A 145 12.51 -8.22 17.12
C PHE A 145 13.81 -8.63 16.40
N PRO A 146 14.98 -8.44 17.03
CA PRO A 146 16.22 -9.00 16.51
C PRO A 146 16.04 -10.53 16.43
N GLU A 147 16.28 -11.10 15.25
CA GLU A 147 16.31 -12.56 15.13
C GLU A 147 17.52 -13.05 15.92
N LEU A 148 17.27 -13.95 16.90
CA LEU A 148 18.27 -14.59 17.75
C LEU A 148 19.10 -15.56 16.90
N THR A 149 19.93 -14.98 16.04
CA THR A 149 20.73 -15.70 15.06
C THR A 149 22.07 -16.03 15.72
N ASP A 150 22.23 -17.30 16.09
CA ASP A 150 23.49 -18.01 16.28
C ASP A 150 24.45 -17.55 17.41
N ALA A 151 23.96 -16.84 18.42
CA ALA A 151 24.71 -16.62 19.67
C ALA A 151 24.60 -17.77 20.69
N SER A 152 23.69 -18.73 20.48
CA SER A 152 23.45 -19.87 21.38
C SER A 152 23.66 -21.24 20.73
N ILE A 153 24.25 -21.28 19.53
CA ILE A 153 24.69 -22.52 18.84
C ILE A 153 26.22 -22.48 18.62
N ALA A 154 26.93 -21.89 19.59
CA ALA A 154 28.29 -22.29 19.92
C ALA A 154 28.19 -23.40 20.97
N GLU A 155 27.70 -24.56 20.54
CA GLU A 155 27.73 -25.78 21.33
C GLU A 155 29.21 -26.17 21.49
N ASP A 156 29.68 -26.27 22.73
CA ASP A 156 31.08 -26.53 23.07
C ASP A 156 31.48 -27.95 22.62
N PRO A 157 32.38 -28.11 21.62
CA PRO A 157 32.74 -29.42 21.10
C PRO A 157 33.87 -30.06 21.91
N THR A 158 33.78 -30.03 23.25
CA THR A 158 34.87 -30.47 24.14
C THR A 158 34.44 -31.29 25.37
N GLU A 159 33.34 -32.03 25.30
CA GLU A 159 33.10 -33.13 26.25
C GLU A 159 33.55 -34.48 25.67
N THR A 160 34.87 -34.73 25.73
CA THR A 160 35.43 -36.05 25.40
C THR A 160 34.96 -37.09 26.41
N ILE A 161 33.97 -37.89 26.01
CA ILE A 161 33.50 -39.05 26.76
C ILE A 161 34.66 -40.03 26.94
N VAL A 162 35.15 -40.17 28.18
CA VAL A 162 36.06 -41.25 28.55
C VAL A 162 35.25 -42.54 28.58
N GLU A 163 35.58 -43.47 27.68
CA GLU A 163 34.94 -44.78 27.57
C GLU A 163 35.53 -45.78 28.60
N PRO A 164 34.77 -46.24 29.61
CA PRO A 164 35.20 -47.32 30.48
C PRO A 164 34.74 -48.66 29.87
N SER A 165 35.59 -49.31 29.07
CA SER A 165 35.30 -50.66 28.55
C SER A 165 35.43 -51.71 29.68
N PRO A 166 34.34 -52.37 30.12
CA PRO A 166 34.41 -53.40 31.14
C PRO A 166 34.69 -54.77 30.50
N GLY A 167 35.48 -55.62 31.16
CA GLY A 167 35.78 -56.96 30.67
C GLY A 167 34.52 -57.84 30.59
N GLY A 168 34.25 -58.38 29.39
CA GLY A 168 33.22 -59.40 29.16
C GLY A 168 33.83 -60.79 28.97
N LEU A 169 33.74 -61.64 30.00
CA LEU A 169 34.07 -63.07 29.88
C LEU A 169 32.99 -63.84 29.10
N GLY A 170 33.42 -64.89 28.41
CA GLY A 170 32.63 -66.13 28.29
C GLY A 170 31.63 -66.19 27.14
N SER A 171 32.10 -66.63 25.97
CA SER A 171 31.25 -67.44 25.09
C SER A 171 31.31 -68.89 25.57
N ASP A 172 30.17 -69.49 25.92
CA ASP A 172 30.07 -70.96 25.91
C ASP A 172 28.72 -71.43 25.35
N LYS A 173 28.68 -72.69 24.95
CA LYS A 173 27.88 -73.17 23.82
C LYS A 173 26.49 -73.71 24.21
N ALA A 174 25.55 -73.42 23.30
CA ALA A 174 24.52 -74.30 22.75
C ALA A 174 23.97 -75.50 23.56
N LYS A 175 22.63 -75.59 23.64
CA LYS A 175 21.88 -76.81 23.25
C LYS A 175 20.43 -76.47 22.83
N PRO A 176 19.81 -77.18 21.86
CA PRO A 176 18.45 -76.88 21.36
C PRO A 176 17.39 -77.91 21.84
N ALA A 177 16.13 -77.68 21.43
CA ALA A 177 14.97 -78.58 21.54
C ALA A 177 14.56 -78.93 23.00
N GLU A 178 13.47 -79.62 23.30
CA GLU A 178 12.19 -79.79 22.59
C GLU A 178 11.13 -78.87 23.25
N GLU A 179 9.95 -78.59 22.67
CA GLU A 179 9.31 -79.13 21.45
C GLU A 179 8.88 -78.00 20.51
#